data_AF-A0A0N5AI34-F1
#
_entry.id   AF-A0A0N5AI34-F1
#
_cell.length_a   1.000
_cell.length_b   1.000
_cell.length_c   1.000
_cell.angle_alpha   90.00
_cell.angle_beta   90.00
_cell.angle_gamma   90.00
#
_symmetry.space_group_name_H-M   'P 1'
#
loop_
_entity.id
_entity.type
_entity.pdbx_description
1 polymer ?
#
loop_
_entity_poly.entity_id
_entity_poly.type
_entity_poly.pdbx_seq_one_letter_code
_entity_poly.pdbx_strand_id
1 'polypeptide(L)'
;MFEVNTEDVTVPWGRAPDPLDIQTGRYRMAVFQDVIESLDKKFLYFLYDPTEDEQSGTSGGRKGEPAIVLFDLTKRCFTQEIPLRVQGSLKFLFGLKCPSPSGGTVVIVASQDAQYNNQCTLLLWKLNFNADGTTLSSEPRPLLTNPLPTTNEVILALREDAPELVVMAGPGFNVTRIHCLSDYPVSPIETFSVPGAELGHFYDAFVSRGKIYLTSASPNGHFDNTRVHVLNLEGVRNIATEHCKPDPQRGMPSARRQAALATTSGFLLLAGGEIDYGSSIVRLVDYWILNLETFTWLQIPAQMPIPLIEPRLTVSGTGSVYLWGDFDQPLPGMPAGTHLRILRLSGINTTPPSYEDALKQPKTAPFSSLYPSANPATGSSSYPGGPQTQPPPYGMQPTALPASYPQQGSGQPQPGFQVPSSQNSSYSAPYPTSQQPGYPQQTQPSGYPQPGYFGQGGGFSQQPGYPQQPGQVGYQQPTYPQAPQAPTGQYAHYPPEEKKDCVVQ
;
A
#
# COMPACT_ATOMS: atom_id res chain seq x y z
N MET A 1 -13.93 -18.35 13.22
CA MET A 1 -13.65 -17.18 12.36
C MET A 1 -12.75 -16.28 13.19
N PHE A 2 -11.58 -15.88 12.69
CA PHE A 2 -10.74 -14.94 13.42
C PHE A 2 -11.42 -13.56 13.37
N GLU A 3 -11.62 -12.95 14.52
CA GLU A 3 -12.12 -11.57 14.60
C GLU A 3 -10.94 -10.65 14.29
N VAL A 4 -10.92 -10.14 13.06
CA VAL A 4 -9.89 -9.20 12.61
C VAL A 4 -10.33 -7.79 12.98
N ASN A 5 -9.50 -7.09 13.74
CA ASN A 5 -9.81 -5.75 14.25
C ASN A 5 -8.83 -4.71 13.69
N THR A 6 -9.38 -3.61 13.18
CA THR A 6 -8.63 -2.40 12.82
C THR A 6 -8.71 -1.40 13.96
N GLU A 7 -7.57 -1.05 14.54
CA GLU A 7 -7.45 0.03 15.52
C GLU A 7 -6.84 1.28 14.86
N ASP A 8 -7.41 2.45 15.12
CA ASP A 8 -6.75 3.72 14.79
C ASP A 8 -5.81 4.09 15.96
N VAL A 9 -4.49 4.02 15.70
CA VAL A 9 -3.46 4.18 16.75
C VAL A 9 -2.89 5.59 16.83
N THR A 10 -3.37 6.51 15.99
CA THR A 10 -3.12 7.96 16.13
C THR A 10 -4.00 8.60 17.20
N VAL A 11 -3.91 9.92 17.35
CA VAL A 11 -4.78 10.74 18.21
C VAL A 11 -6.27 10.38 17.93
N PRO A 12 -7.02 9.87 18.93
CA PRO A 12 -8.42 9.50 18.73
C PRO A 12 -9.29 10.69 18.34
N TRP A 13 -10.30 10.44 17.50
CA TRP A 13 -11.24 11.46 17.04
C TRP A 13 -11.85 12.26 18.20
N GLY A 14 -11.88 13.59 18.08
CA GLY A 14 -12.43 14.47 19.11
C GLY A 14 -11.46 14.81 20.25
N ARG A 15 -10.21 14.32 20.24
CA ARG A 15 -9.18 14.69 21.23
C ARG A 15 -8.16 15.64 20.64
N ALA A 16 -7.69 16.57 21.47
CA ALA A 16 -6.52 17.37 21.15
C ALA A 16 -5.28 16.47 21.02
N PRO A 17 -4.31 16.80 20.15
CA PRO A 17 -3.05 16.07 20.03
C PRO A 17 -2.20 16.19 21.31
N ASP A 18 -1.22 15.30 21.46
CA ASP A 18 -0.22 15.46 22.51
C ASP A 18 0.61 16.74 22.25
N PRO A 19 0.98 17.53 23.27
CA PRO A 19 1.87 18.69 23.09
C PRO A 19 3.19 18.37 22.38
N LEU A 20 3.67 17.12 22.44
CA LEU A 20 4.85 16.63 21.70
C LEU A 20 4.58 16.44 20.20
N ASP A 21 3.38 15.99 19.79
CA ASP A 21 2.98 15.98 18.37
C ASP A 21 2.99 17.40 17.79
N ILE A 22 2.47 18.36 18.56
CA ILE A 22 2.40 19.77 18.15
C ILE A 22 3.82 20.34 17.97
N GLN A 23 4.76 20.00 18.86
CA GLN A 23 6.16 20.43 18.79
C GLN A 23 6.94 19.78 17.65
N THR A 24 6.73 18.48 17.39
CA THR A 24 7.44 17.76 16.31
C THR A 24 6.91 18.11 14.92
N GLY A 25 5.66 18.58 14.80
CA GLY A 25 5.15 19.25 13.58
C GLY A 25 4.96 18.37 12.33
N ARG A 26 5.40 17.10 12.38
CA ARG A 26 5.46 16.17 11.25
C ARG A 26 4.17 15.37 10.99
N TYR A 27 3.17 15.47 11.87
CA TYR A 27 1.84 14.86 11.75
C TYR A 27 1.05 15.22 10.48
N ARG A 28 1.54 16.16 9.68
CA ARG A 28 0.77 16.77 8.60
C ARG A 28 0.60 15.84 7.40
N MET A 29 1.62 15.09 6.97
CA MET A 29 1.54 14.33 5.73
C MET A 29 2.43 13.08 5.72
N ALA A 30 2.09 12.13 4.85
CA ALA A 30 2.81 10.90 4.54
C ALA A 30 4.15 11.12 3.78
N VAL A 31 4.95 12.11 4.21
CA VAL A 31 6.30 12.43 3.67
C VAL A 31 7.39 11.46 4.15
N PHE A 32 6.97 10.39 4.81
CA PHE A 32 7.83 9.30 5.20
C PHE A 32 7.98 8.33 4.03
N GLN A 33 9.14 7.70 3.90
CA GLN A 33 9.38 6.71 2.86
C GLN A 33 8.85 5.35 3.29
N ASP A 34 9.12 4.96 4.54
CA ASP A 34 8.89 3.62 5.05
C ASP A 34 8.74 3.63 6.59
N VAL A 35 8.20 2.55 7.15
CA VAL A 35 7.89 2.42 8.58
C VAL A 35 8.17 0.99 9.03
N ILE A 36 8.83 0.80 10.19
CA ILE A 36 8.92 -0.52 10.84
C ILE A 36 8.56 -0.46 12.34
N GLU A 37 8.07 -1.57 12.88
CA GLU A 37 7.81 -1.73 14.32
C GLU A 37 9.11 -2.11 15.04
N SER A 38 9.39 -1.45 16.17
CA SER A 38 10.46 -1.83 17.10
C SER A 38 10.29 -3.26 17.63
N LEU A 39 11.41 -3.93 17.93
CA LEU A 39 11.41 -5.33 18.38
C LEU A 39 10.60 -5.56 19.68
N ASP A 40 10.55 -4.55 20.55
CA ASP A 40 9.79 -4.57 21.81
C ASP A 40 8.35 -4.04 21.69
N LYS A 41 7.93 -3.70 20.46
CA LYS A 41 6.59 -3.19 20.08
C LYS A 41 6.18 -1.87 20.77
N LYS A 42 7.13 -1.08 21.27
CA LYS A 42 6.81 0.24 21.89
C LYS A 42 6.75 1.38 20.88
N PHE A 43 7.53 1.30 19.82
CA PHE A 43 7.68 2.35 18.82
C PHE A 43 7.41 1.86 17.40
N LEU A 44 6.94 2.79 16.56
CA LEU A 44 7.13 2.73 15.12
C LEU A 44 8.25 3.70 14.73
N TYR A 45 9.16 3.22 13.88
CA TYR A 45 10.26 3.99 13.32
C TYR A 45 9.88 4.41 11.90
N PHE A 46 9.60 5.70 11.72
CA PHE A 46 9.28 6.30 10.43
C PHE A 46 10.56 6.84 9.78
N LEU A 47 10.86 6.42 8.54
CA LEU A 47 11.99 6.94 7.76
C LEU A 47 11.59 8.24 7.07
N TYR A 48 12.19 9.36 7.49
CA TYR A 48 11.89 10.68 6.94
C TYR A 48 12.93 11.10 5.90
N ASP A 49 12.51 11.31 4.64
CA ASP A 49 13.31 12.00 3.63
C ASP A 49 12.90 13.48 3.55
N PRO A 50 13.80 14.43 3.90
CA PRO A 50 13.52 15.85 3.78
C PRO A 50 13.37 16.36 2.33
N THR A 51 13.95 15.67 1.36
CA THR A 51 13.89 16.05 -0.07
C THR A 51 12.49 15.82 -0.62
N GLU A 52 11.88 14.70 -0.24
CA GLU A 52 10.52 14.32 -0.60
C GLU A 52 9.50 15.20 0.17
N ASP A 53 9.78 15.53 1.43
CA ASP A 53 9.01 16.52 2.20
C ASP A 53 9.00 17.90 1.53
N GLU A 54 10.14 18.37 1.01
CA GLU A 54 10.26 19.62 0.25
C GLU A 54 9.51 19.56 -1.09
N GLN A 55 9.59 18.44 -1.81
CA GLN A 55 8.97 18.26 -3.13
C GLN A 55 7.47 17.94 -3.10
N SER A 56 6.94 17.46 -1.97
CA SER A 56 5.51 17.12 -1.79
C SER A 56 4.52 18.25 -2.13
N GLY A 57 4.98 19.51 -2.17
CA GLY A 57 4.15 20.69 -2.51
C GLY A 57 3.06 21.05 -1.50
N THR A 58 2.94 20.27 -0.42
CA THR A 58 1.77 20.21 0.45
C THR A 58 2.15 20.22 1.94
N SER A 59 3.40 19.86 2.25
CA SER A 59 4.03 19.92 3.58
C SER A 59 4.20 21.33 4.18
N GLY A 60 4.22 22.37 3.35
CA GLY A 60 4.71 23.71 3.70
C GLY A 60 6.23 23.88 3.68
N GLY A 61 6.97 22.88 3.19
CA GLY A 61 8.44 22.88 3.09
C GLY A 61 9.12 21.91 4.05
N ARG A 62 10.43 21.75 3.86
CA ARG A 62 11.31 20.85 4.60
C ARG A 62 11.29 21.10 6.12
N LYS A 63 10.93 20.08 6.90
CA LYS A 63 10.80 20.14 8.37
C LYS A 63 12.08 19.81 9.17
N GLY A 64 13.10 19.17 8.58
CA GLY A 64 14.34 18.86 9.30
C GLY A 64 15.42 18.15 8.47
N GLU A 65 16.36 17.49 9.15
CA GLU A 65 17.39 16.64 8.54
C GLU A 65 16.88 15.20 8.32
N PRO A 66 17.57 14.38 7.49
CA PRO A 66 17.27 12.96 7.34
C PRO A 66 17.29 12.28 8.72
N ALA A 67 16.22 11.53 9.05
CA ALA A 67 16.02 11.02 10.40
C ALA A 67 15.14 9.76 10.44
N ILE A 68 15.29 9.00 11.52
CA ILE A 68 14.22 8.10 11.99
C ILE A 68 13.39 8.88 13.00
N VAL A 69 12.09 9.00 12.75
CA VAL A 69 11.13 9.68 13.63
C VAL A 69 10.34 8.64 14.41
N LEU A 70 10.30 8.78 15.73
CA LEU A 70 9.72 7.79 16.65
C LEU A 70 8.28 8.15 16.98
N PHE A 71 7.35 7.28 16.58
CA PHE A 71 5.98 7.27 17.08
C PHE A 71 5.86 6.29 18.25
N ASP A 72 5.53 6.79 19.44
CA ASP A 72 5.33 5.99 20.65
C ASP A 72 3.91 5.41 20.64
N LEU A 73 3.79 4.08 20.53
CA LEU A 73 2.51 3.37 20.45
C LEU A 73 1.72 3.41 21.77
N THR A 74 2.38 3.70 22.90
CA THR A 74 1.72 3.83 24.22
C THR A 74 1.12 5.23 24.37
N LYS A 75 1.88 6.27 24.00
CA LYS A 75 1.42 7.67 24.04
C LYS A 75 0.54 8.07 22.84
N ARG A 76 0.66 7.36 21.71
CA ARG A 76 0.04 7.64 20.41
C ARG A 76 0.49 8.96 19.78
N CYS A 77 1.76 9.32 19.97
CA CYS A 77 2.35 10.56 19.47
C CYS A 77 3.78 10.38 18.95
N PHE A 78 4.22 11.30 18.10
CA PHE A 78 5.62 11.47 17.73
C PHE A 78 6.40 12.11 18.87
N THR A 79 7.47 11.45 19.32
CA THR A 79 8.19 11.81 20.57
C THR A 79 9.63 12.23 20.37
N GLN A 80 10.30 11.77 19.32
CA GLN A 80 11.73 11.96 19.14
C GLN A 80 12.15 11.83 17.67
N GLU A 81 13.24 12.50 17.31
CA GLU A 81 13.95 12.31 16.05
C GLU A 81 15.36 11.76 16.33
N ILE A 82 15.80 10.79 15.53
CA ILE A 82 17.15 10.23 15.56
C ILE A 82 17.81 10.61 14.22
N PRO A 83 18.75 11.57 14.20
CA PRO A 83 19.40 12.02 12.96
C PRO A 83 20.15 10.88 12.26
N LEU A 84 19.98 10.78 10.94
CA LEU A 84 20.65 9.80 10.09
C LEU A 84 21.82 10.43 9.34
N ARG A 85 23.04 10.00 9.67
CA ARG A 85 24.28 10.39 8.99
C ARG A 85 24.62 9.39 7.90
N VAL A 86 23.82 9.38 6.83
CA VAL A 86 24.01 8.52 5.66
C VAL A 86 24.10 9.34 4.37
N GLN A 87 24.74 8.80 3.33
CA GLN A 87 24.87 9.44 2.01
C GLN A 87 23.67 9.10 1.12
N GLY A 88 23.20 10.06 0.32
CA GLY A 88 22.10 9.91 -0.63
C GLY A 88 20.71 10.22 -0.06
N SER A 89 19.72 10.31 -0.95
CA SER A 89 18.30 10.40 -0.58
C SER A 89 17.83 9.07 0.03
N LEU A 90 16.95 9.12 1.01
CA LEU A 90 16.45 7.95 1.72
C LEU A 90 15.33 7.30 0.91
N LYS A 91 15.28 5.96 0.86
CA LYS A 91 14.29 5.24 0.05
C LYS A 91 13.53 4.13 0.79
N PHE A 92 14.18 3.31 1.62
CA PHE A 92 13.52 2.17 2.29
C PHE A 92 14.09 1.89 3.70
N LEU A 93 13.27 1.28 4.57
CA LEU A 93 13.62 0.89 5.95
C LEU A 93 13.16 -0.54 6.23
N PHE A 94 14.11 -1.44 6.47
CA PHE A 94 13.80 -2.85 6.75
C PHE A 94 14.16 -3.23 8.19
N GLY A 95 13.20 -3.75 8.95
CA GLY A 95 13.43 -4.25 10.32
C GLY A 95 13.84 -5.73 10.31
N LEU A 96 15.01 -6.06 10.87
CA LEU A 96 15.42 -7.45 11.03
C LEU A 96 14.74 -8.07 12.27
N LYS A 97 14.38 -9.35 12.19
CA LYS A 97 13.75 -10.10 13.30
C LYS A 97 14.70 -10.46 14.44
N CYS A 98 16.01 -10.22 14.28
CA CYS A 98 17.02 -10.48 15.30
C CYS A 98 17.29 -9.22 16.15
N PRO A 99 17.55 -9.37 17.46
CA PRO A 99 17.99 -8.26 18.30
C PRO A 99 19.36 -7.74 17.87
N SER A 100 19.63 -6.47 18.19
CA SER A 100 20.96 -5.90 18.10
C SER A 100 21.88 -6.49 19.19
N PRO A 101 23.21 -6.33 19.10
CA PRO A 101 24.12 -6.71 20.19
C PRO A 101 23.79 -6.03 21.53
N SER A 102 23.14 -4.87 21.50
CA SER A 102 22.66 -4.12 22.67
C SER A 102 21.24 -4.52 23.11
N GLY A 103 20.63 -5.56 22.51
CA GLY A 103 19.26 -6.01 22.81
C GLY A 103 18.14 -5.17 22.18
N GLY A 104 18.47 -4.17 21.36
CA GLY A 104 17.51 -3.31 20.66
C GLY A 104 17.08 -3.87 19.30
N THR A 105 16.46 -3.02 18.49
CA THR A 105 16.09 -3.36 17.10
C THR A 105 17.30 -3.23 16.16
N VAL A 106 17.39 -4.07 15.12
CA VAL A 106 18.32 -3.86 13.99
C VAL A 106 17.51 -3.45 12.77
N VAL A 107 17.92 -2.39 12.10
CA VAL A 107 17.29 -1.94 10.84
C VAL A 107 18.32 -1.76 9.74
N ILE A 108 17.89 -1.99 8.50
CA ILE A 108 18.63 -1.67 7.30
C ILE A 108 17.97 -0.45 6.64
N VAL A 109 18.73 0.62 6.45
CA VAL A 109 18.31 1.81 5.68
C VAL A 109 18.89 1.70 4.28
N ALA A 110 18.05 1.85 3.26
CA ALA A 110 18.47 2.02 1.88
C ALA A 110 18.45 3.50 1.49
N SER A 111 19.53 3.96 0.87
CA SER A 111 19.65 5.31 0.31
C SER A 111 20.23 5.26 -1.10
N GLN A 112 19.95 6.29 -1.89
CA GLN A 112 20.31 6.39 -3.29
C GLN A 112 21.09 7.69 -3.53
N ASP A 113 22.30 7.59 -4.07
CA ASP A 113 23.10 8.75 -4.45
C ASP A 113 22.63 9.36 -5.78
N ALA A 114 23.02 10.61 -6.03
CA ALA A 114 22.61 11.39 -7.19
C ALA A 114 22.93 10.70 -8.53
N GLN A 115 22.01 10.85 -9.49
CA GLN A 115 22.11 10.26 -10.82
C GLN A 115 23.26 10.88 -11.63
N TYR A 116 24.20 10.06 -12.08
CA TYR A 116 25.25 10.44 -13.03
C TYR A 116 25.24 9.50 -14.23
N ASN A 117 25.16 10.04 -15.45
CA ASN A 117 25.06 9.26 -16.69
C ASN A 117 23.97 8.15 -16.68
N ASN A 118 22.79 8.45 -16.13
CA ASN A 118 21.68 7.50 -15.94
C ASN A 118 21.98 6.28 -15.04
N GLN A 119 23.07 6.33 -14.28
CA GLN A 119 23.33 5.40 -13.20
C GLN A 119 23.15 6.11 -11.85
N CYS A 120 22.49 5.41 -10.95
CA CYS A 120 22.35 5.77 -9.55
C CYS A 120 23.10 4.73 -8.72
N THR A 121 23.46 5.10 -7.50
CA THR A 121 24.20 4.20 -6.61
C THR A 121 23.34 3.91 -5.39
N LEU A 122 22.97 2.65 -5.20
CA LEU A 122 22.25 2.16 -4.03
C LEU A 122 23.23 1.85 -2.89
N LEU A 123 23.08 2.56 -1.78
CA LEU A 123 23.82 2.35 -0.54
C LEU A 123 22.89 1.70 0.50
N LEU A 124 23.45 0.80 1.29
CA LEU A 124 22.72 0.04 2.30
C LEU A 124 23.46 0.13 3.64
N TRP A 125 22.73 0.54 4.68
CA TRP A 125 23.29 0.86 5.98
C TRP A 125 22.64 0.02 7.08
N LYS A 126 23.44 -0.71 7.86
CA LYS A 126 23.01 -1.42 9.07
C LYS A 126 23.07 -0.46 10.26
N LEU A 127 21.94 -0.32 10.93
CA LEU A 127 21.78 0.47 12.16
C LEU A 127 21.37 -0.46 13.30
N ASN A 128 22.02 -0.29 14.44
CA ASN A 128 21.75 -1.04 15.66
C ASN A 128 21.20 -0.06 16.70
N PHE A 129 19.99 -0.30 17.22
CA PHE A 129 19.45 0.43 18.36
C PHE A 129 19.92 -0.18 19.68
N ASN A 130 19.96 0.63 20.74
CA ASN A 130 20.07 0.15 22.11
C ASN A 130 18.74 -0.46 22.59
N ALA A 131 18.75 -1.15 23.73
CA ALA A 131 17.55 -1.76 24.33
C ALA A 131 16.45 -0.74 24.73
N ASP A 132 16.76 0.56 24.73
CA ASP A 132 15.77 1.62 24.93
C ASP A 132 14.85 1.84 23.71
N GLY A 133 15.29 1.44 22.51
CA GLY A 133 14.61 1.72 21.24
C GLY A 133 14.69 3.19 20.80
N THR A 134 15.39 4.05 21.54
CA THR A 134 15.42 5.51 21.34
C THR A 134 16.80 6.05 20.99
N THR A 135 17.85 5.25 21.12
CA THR A 135 19.22 5.64 20.74
C THR A 135 19.92 4.56 19.91
N LEU A 136 20.82 4.99 19.02
CA LEU A 136 21.69 4.06 18.28
C LEU A 136 22.88 3.63 19.14
N SER A 137 23.29 2.36 19.02
CA SER A 137 24.49 1.84 19.70
C SER A 137 25.80 2.27 19.02
N SER A 138 25.72 2.69 17.76
CA SER A 138 26.85 3.15 16.94
C SER A 138 26.32 3.99 15.76
N GLU A 139 27.21 4.75 15.11
CA GLU A 139 26.91 5.34 13.79
C GLU A 139 26.48 4.27 12.77
N PRO A 140 25.71 4.64 11.72
CA PRO A 140 25.34 3.74 10.63
C PRO A 140 26.56 3.11 9.93
N ARG A 141 26.50 1.82 9.60
CA ARG A 141 27.61 1.08 8.96
C ARG A 141 27.19 0.53 7.60
N PRO A 142 28.00 0.66 6.53
CA PRO A 142 27.69 0.03 5.24
C PRO A 142 27.53 -1.50 5.35
N LEU A 143 26.51 -2.06 4.72
CA LEU A 143 26.35 -3.52 4.57
C LEU A 143 27.26 -4.09 3.47
N LEU A 144 27.57 -3.30 2.45
CA LEU A 144 28.29 -3.75 1.26
C LEU A 144 29.68 -3.12 1.15
N THR A 145 30.66 -3.92 0.73
CA THR A 145 32.03 -3.46 0.46
C THR A 145 32.07 -2.43 -0.67
N ASN A 146 31.20 -2.61 -1.68
CA ASN A 146 30.97 -1.66 -2.76
C ASN A 146 29.46 -1.40 -2.85
N PRO A 147 29.00 -0.14 -2.94
CA PRO A 147 27.63 0.18 -3.28
C PRO A 147 27.18 -0.47 -4.59
N LEU A 148 25.87 -0.69 -4.77
CA LEU A 148 25.35 -1.31 -5.99
C LEU A 148 25.04 -0.25 -7.05
N PRO A 149 25.58 -0.38 -8.28
CA PRO A 149 25.11 0.42 -9.41
C PRO A 149 23.70 -0.04 -9.81
N THR A 150 22.77 0.90 -9.92
CA THR A 150 21.37 0.68 -10.30
C THR A 150 20.90 1.78 -11.26
N THR A 151 19.70 1.65 -11.82
CA THR A 151 18.96 2.79 -12.39
C THR A 151 18.03 3.37 -11.31
N ASN A 152 17.08 4.22 -11.72
CA ASN A 152 15.95 4.62 -10.87
C ASN A 152 14.87 3.53 -10.72
N GLU A 153 14.95 2.45 -11.52
CA GLU A 153 14.04 1.30 -11.41
C GLU A 153 14.64 0.30 -10.43
N VAL A 154 14.23 0.41 -9.16
CA VAL A 154 14.67 -0.50 -8.10
C VAL A 154 13.52 -0.84 -7.16
N ILE A 155 13.39 -2.13 -6.83
CA ILE A 155 12.49 -2.63 -5.80
C ILE A 155 13.33 -3.42 -4.79
N LEU A 156 13.12 -3.17 -3.50
CA LEU A 156 13.86 -3.83 -2.42
C LEU A 156 12.88 -4.56 -1.50
N ALA A 157 13.16 -5.83 -1.21
CA ALA A 157 12.35 -6.65 -0.32
C ALA A 157 13.23 -7.43 0.67
N LEU A 158 12.97 -7.27 1.97
CA LEU A 158 13.61 -8.09 2.99
C LEU A 158 12.95 -9.48 3.02
N ARG A 159 13.76 -10.54 3.06
CA ARG A 159 13.24 -11.89 3.24
C ARG A 159 12.67 -12.09 4.65
N GLU A 160 11.45 -12.58 4.67
CA GLU A 160 10.77 -13.10 5.86
C GLU A 160 11.36 -14.44 6.34
N ASP A 161 12.05 -15.20 5.47
CA ASP A 161 12.49 -16.57 5.71
C ASP A 161 14.03 -16.71 5.88
N ALA A 162 14.79 -15.70 5.48
CA ALA A 162 16.25 -15.62 5.67
C ALA A 162 16.64 -14.17 5.97
N PRO A 163 17.74 -13.89 6.68
CA PRO A 163 18.19 -12.53 6.97
C PRO A 163 18.93 -11.94 5.76
N GLU A 164 18.23 -11.86 4.63
CA GLU A 164 18.73 -11.38 3.36
C GLU A 164 17.84 -10.29 2.79
N LEU A 165 18.46 -9.25 2.23
CA LEU A 165 17.78 -8.25 1.41
C LEU A 165 17.89 -8.67 -0.06
N VAL A 166 16.76 -8.64 -0.77
CA VAL A 166 16.69 -8.88 -2.22
C VAL A 166 16.51 -7.53 -2.90
N VAL A 167 17.48 -7.16 -3.74
CA VAL A 167 17.45 -5.97 -4.58
C VAL A 167 17.11 -6.41 -6.00
N MET A 168 16.06 -5.83 -6.56
CA MET A 168 15.58 -6.07 -7.92
C MET A 168 15.77 -4.77 -8.70
N ALA A 169 16.56 -4.78 -9.78
CA ALA A 169 17.00 -3.54 -10.44
C ALA A 169 17.11 -3.65 -11.97
N GLY A 170 16.78 -2.55 -12.65
CA GLY A 170 17.05 -2.34 -14.07
C GLY A 170 18.48 -1.85 -14.37
N PRO A 171 18.89 -1.79 -15.66
CA PRO A 171 18.14 -2.20 -16.85
C PRO A 171 18.08 -3.73 -17.00
N GLY A 172 17.06 -4.26 -17.67
CA GLY A 172 16.70 -5.67 -17.54
C GLY A 172 15.97 -5.95 -16.23
N PHE A 173 15.95 -7.21 -15.83
CA PHE A 173 15.54 -7.61 -14.50
C PHE A 173 16.69 -8.35 -13.81
N ASN A 174 17.46 -7.62 -13.00
CA ASN A 174 18.56 -8.17 -12.21
C ASN A 174 18.12 -8.35 -10.76
N VAL A 175 18.51 -9.46 -10.15
CA VAL A 175 18.24 -9.81 -8.76
C VAL A 175 19.57 -9.96 -8.04
N THR A 176 19.76 -9.24 -6.94
CA THR A 176 20.94 -9.31 -6.06
C THR A 176 20.51 -9.65 -4.64
N ARG A 177 21.11 -10.71 -4.06
CA ARG A 177 20.87 -11.16 -2.68
C ARG A 177 21.99 -10.69 -1.76
N ILE A 178 21.64 -10.14 -0.60
CA ILE A 178 22.59 -9.48 0.31
C ILE A 178 22.38 -9.99 1.72
N HIS A 179 23.44 -10.41 2.40
CA HIS A 179 23.36 -10.91 3.77
C HIS A 179 23.31 -9.75 4.79
N CYS A 180 22.26 -9.68 5.60
CA CYS A 180 22.02 -8.55 6.51
C CYS A 180 22.64 -8.70 7.91
N LEU A 181 23.03 -9.91 8.34
CA LEU A 181 23.57 -10.10 9.70
C LEU A 181 25.05 -9.74 9.84
N SER A 182 25.79 -9.56 8.74
CA SER A 182 27.23 -9.24 8.80
C SER A 182 27.49 -7.99 9.63
N ASP A 183 28.56 -7.99 10.44
CA ASP A 183 29.03 -6.80 11.17
C ASP A 183 30.12 -6.02 10.43
N TYR A 184 30.59 -6.56 9.31
CA TYR A 184 31.52 -5.92 8.38
C TYR A 184 30.87 -5.83 6.98
N PRO A 185 31.25 -4.85 6.16
CA PRO A 185 30.82 -4.79 4.77
C PRO A 185 31.21 -6.07 4.02
N VAL A 186 30.30 -6.62 3.23
CA VAL A 186 30.49 -7.85 2.45
C VAL A 186 30.15 -7.66 0.97
N SER A 187 30.61 -8.58 0.12
CA SER A 187 30.04 -8.71 -1.23
C SER A 187 28.61 -9.27 -1.15
N PRO A 188 27.77 -9.04 -2.17
CA PRO A 188 26.51 -9.76 -2.29
C PRO A 188 26.70 -11.28 -2.25
N ILE A 189 25.68 -12.00 -1.76
CA ILE A 189 25.64 -13.47 -1.78
C ILE A 189 25.66 -13.97 -3.21
N GLU A 190 24.86 -13.32 -4.07
CA GLU A 190 24.66 -13.70 -5.46
C GLU A 190 24.01 -12.54 -6.22
N THR A 191 24.35 -12.39 -7.50
CA THR A 191 23.64 -11.55 -8.48
C THR A 191 23.33 -12.37 -9.72
N PHE A 192 22.13 -12.22 -10.28
CA PHE A 192 21.73 -12.86 -11.53
C PHE A 192 20.75 -11.99 -12.32
N SER A 193 20.73 -12.15 -13.64
CA SER A 193 19.74 -11.54 -14.54
C SER A 193 18.66 -12.57 -14.90
N VAL A 194 17.43 -12.10 -15.10
CA VAL A 194 16.29 -12.92 -15.53
C VAL A 194 16.10 -12.73 -17.04
N PRO A 195 16.35 -13.77 -17.88
CA PRO A 195 16.30 -13.61 -19.32
C PRO A 195 14.92 -13.20 -19.84
N GLY A 196 14.88 -12.21 -20.73
CA GLY A 196 13.63 -11.78 -21.40
C GLY A 196 12.65 -10.99 -20.53
N ALA A 197 13.06 -10.55 -19.34
CA ALA A 197 12.22 -9.76 -18.43
C ALA A 197 12.86 -8.41 -18.12
N GLU A 198 12.02 -7.37 -18.05
CA GLU A 198 12.36 -6.02 -17.57
C GLU A 198 11.57 -5.76 -16.28
N LEU A 199 12.17 -5.06 -15.32
CA LEU A 199 11.50 -4.78 -14.04
C LEU A 199 10.25 -3.90 -14.22
N GLY A 200 10.29 -2.93 -15.15
CA GLY A 200 9.18 -2.04 -15.47
C GLY A 200 7.92 -2.71 -16.03
N HIS A 201 7.99 -3.98 -16.45
CA HIS A 201 6.82 -4.77 -16.88
C HIS A 201 5.85 -5.13 -15.74
N PHE A 202 6.25 -4.93 -14.48
CA PHE A 202 5.46 -5.32 -13.31
C PHE A 202 4.86 -4.09 -12.59
N TYR A 203 3.83 -4.33 -11.79
CA TYR A 203 3.25 -3.30 -10.92
C TYR A 203 4.17 -3.07 -9.72
N ASP A 204 4.48 -4.14 -9.00
CA ASP A 204 5.36 -4.19 -7.82
C ASP A 204 5.89 -5.63 -7.61
N ALA A 205 6.93 -5.81 -6.79
CA ALA A 205 7.63 -7.07 -6.56
C ALA A 205 7.89 -7.35 -5.07
N PHE A 206 7.45 -8.50 -4.60
CA PHE A 206 7.55 -8.91 -3.20
C PHE A 206 8.33 -10.21 -3.03
N VAL A 207 8.76 -10.53 -1.81
CA VAL A 207 9.49 -11.77 -1.52
C VAL A 207 8.84 -12.51 -0.37
N SER A 208 8.59 -13.81 -0.59
CA SER A 208 8.04 -14.72 0.42
C SER A 208 8.60 -16.12 0.20
N ARG A 209 8.95 -16.82 1.29
CA ARG A 209 9.40 -18.24 1.30
C ARG A 209 10.39 -18.62 0.17
N GLY A 210 11.43 -17.80 -0.05
CA GLY A 210 12.47 -18.06 -1.05
C GLY A 210 12.08 -17.78 -2.52
N LYS A 211 10.95 -17.12 -2.77
CA LYS A 211 10.46 -16.75 -4.11
C LYS A 211 10.18 -15.25 -4.19
N ILE A 212 10.40 -14.68 -5.37
CA ILE A 212 9.90 -13.37 -5.76
C ILE A 212 8.50 -13.56 -6.37
N TYR A 213 7.57 -12.72 -5.95
CA TYR A 213 6.20 -12.63 -6.43
C TYR A 213 6.00 -11.25 -7.08
N LEU A 214 5.90 -11.25 -8.40
CA LEU A 214 5.76 -10.07 -9.24
C LEU A 214 4.28 -9.85 -9.53
N THR A 215 3.74 -8.75 -9.05
CA THR A 215 2.35 -8.38 -9.32
C THR A 215 2.22 -7.75 -10.70
N SER A 216 1.16 -8.11 -11.43
CA SER A 216 0.92 -7.57 -12.77
C SER A 216 0.31 -6.17 -12.69
N ALA A 217 0.57 -5.32 -13.69
CA ALA A 217 -0.28 -4.16 -13.94
C ALA A 217 -1.21 -4.44 -15.13
N SER A 218 -2.33 -3.72 -15.18
CA SER A 218 -3.14 -3.62 -16.40
C SER A 218 -2.55 -2.55 -17.33
N PRO A 219 -2.94 -2.51 -18.62
CA PRO A 219 -2.34 -1.59 -19.61
C PRO A 219 -2.47 -0.09 -19.29
N ASN A 220 -3.33 0.28 -18.34
CA ASN A 220 -3.51 1.62 -17.78
C ASN A 220 -2.82 1.81 -16.42
N GLY A 221 -1.81 0.99 -16.08
CA GLY A 221 -1.00 1.11 -14.88
C GLY A 221 -1.67 0.73 -13.56
N HIS A 222 -2.94 0.32 -13.54
CA HIS A 222 -3.60 -0.15 -12.31
C HIS A 222 -3.06 -1.53 -11.88
N PHE A 223 -3.28 -1.88 -10.61
CA PHE A 223 -2.99 -3.23 -10.11
C PHE A 223 -3.88 -4.28 -10.81
N ASP A 224 -3.28 -5.24 -11.52
CA ASP A 224 -3.96 -6.40 -12.10
C ASP A 224 -3.90 -7.56 -11.10
N ASN A 225 -5.06 -7.83 -10.50
CA ASN A 225 -5.23 -8.85 -9.46
C ASN A 225 -5.57 -10.24 -10.00
N THR A 226 -5.61 -10.43 -11.32
CA THR A 226 -6.02 -11.70 -11.95
C THR A 226 -4.90 -12.72 -12.07
N ARG A 227 -3.66 -12.31 -11.83
CA ARG A 227 -2.44 -13.12 -11.98
C ARG A 227 -1.29 -12.55 -11.15
N VAL A 228 -0.34 -13.42 -10.82
CA VAL A 228 0.95 -13.08 -10.21
C VAL A 228 2.01 -13.90 -10.92
N HIS A 229 3.18 -13.32 -11.16
CA HIS A 229 4.31 -14.03 -11.73
C HIS A 229 5.31 -14.42 -10.64
N VAL A 230 5.89 -15.61 -10.75
CA VAL A 230 6.67 -16.26 -9.69
C VAL A 230 8.06 -16.59 -10.22
N LEU A 231 9.08 -16.19 -9.47
CA LEU A 231 10.50 -16.44 -9.76
C LEU A 231 11.17 -17.02 -8.52
N ASN A 232 11.83 -18.17 -8.64
CA ASN A 232 12.58 -18.74 -7.53
C ASN A 232 13.91 -17.98 -7.33
N LEU A 233 14.28 -17.67 -6.09
CA LEU A 233 15.59 -17.08 -5.79
C LEU A 233 16.75 -18.05 -6.01
N GLU A 234 16.47 -19.36 -5.99
CA GLU A 234 17.44 -20.46 -6.09
C GLU A 234 16.97 -21.47 -7.15
N GLY A 235 17.92 -22.12 -7.83
CA GLY A 235 17.61 -23.14 -8.83
C GLY A 235 17.18 -22.55 -10.18
N VAL A 236 15.99 -22.91 -10.66
CA VAL A 236 15.49 -22.53 -12.00
C VAL A 236 14.99 -21.07 -11.99
N ARG A 237 15.59 -20.24 -12.85
CA ARG A 237 15.43 -18.77 -12.90
C ARG A 237 14.55 -18.27 -14.03
N ASN A 238 13.48 -19.00 -14.29
CA ASN A 238 12.46 -18.61 -15.25
C ASN A 238 11.24 -18.06 -14.48
N ILE A 239 10.56 -17.08 -15.05
CA ILE A 239 9.30 -16.57 -14.53
C ILE A 239 8.18 -17.53 -14.93
N ALA A 240 7.40 -18.01 -13.95
CA ALA A 240 6.13 -18.69 -14.18
C ALA A 240 4.97 -17.72 -13.94
N THR A 241 3.86 -17.84 -14.68
CA THR A 241 2.65 -17.02 -14.44
C THR A 241 1.56 -17.88 -13.82
N GLU A 242 1.02 -17.43 -12.70
CA GLU A 242 -0.03 -18.12 -11.95
C GLU A 242 -1.30 -17.27 -11.93
N HIS A 243 -2.42 -17.89 -12.29
CA HIS A 243 -3.72 -17.21 -12.34
C HIS A 243 -4.38 -17.21 -10.96
N CYS A 244 -4.77 -16.02 -10.52
CA CYS A 244 -5.48 -15.85 -9.26
C CYS A 244 -6.93 -16.31 -9.38
N LYS A 245 -7.47 -16.82 -8.27
CA LYS A 245 -8.84 -17.29 -8.10
C LYS A 245 -9.58 -16.33 -7.16
N PRO A 246 -10.88 -16.09 -7.38
CA PRO A 246 -11.67 -15.21 -6.53
C PRO A 246 -11.92 -15.80 -5.14
N ASP A 247 -12.26 -14.93 -4.20
CA ASP A 247 -12.92 -15.31 -2.96
C ASP A 247 -14.27 -16.00 -3.30
N PRO A 248 -14.56 -17.20 -2.75
CA PRO A 248 -15.79 -17.94 -3.07
C PRO A 248 -17.11 -17.23 -2.75
N GLN A 249 -17.10 -16.20 -1.89
CA GLN A 249 -18.27 -15.43 -1.46
C GLN A 249 -18.25 -13.97 -1.96
N ARG A 250 -17.06 -13.41 -2.18
CA ARG A 250 -16.85 -11.97 -2.43
C ARG A 250 -16.29 -11.64 -3.81
N GLY A 251 -15.82 -12.62 -4.58
CA GLY A 251 -15.24 -12.39 -5.90
C GLY A 251 -13.78 -11.94 -5.84
N MET A 252 -13.36 -11.14 -6.83
CA MET A 252 -12.03 -10.52 -6.84
C MET A 252 -12.07 -9.16 -6.12
N PRO A 253 -10.92 -8.65 -5.62
CA PRO A 253 -10.78 -7.23 -5.34
C PRO A 253 -11.21 -6.37 -6.55
N SER A 254 -11.80 -5.20 -6.32
CA SER A 254 -11.97 -4.22 -7.40
C SER A 254 -10.62 -3.77 -7.97
N ALA A 255 -10.53 -3.59 -9.29
CA ALA A 255 -9.38 -2.94 -9.92
C ALA A 255 -9.22 -1.51 -9.37
N ARG A 256 -7.99 -1.13 -9.03
CA ARG A 256 -7.70 0.06 -8.22
C ARG A 256 -6.28 0.57 -8.46
N ARG A 257 -6.05 1.85 -8.16
CA ARG A 257 -4.71 2.47 -8.09
C ARG A 257 -4.33 2.77 -6.64
N GLN A 258 -3.05 3.04 -6.41
CA GLN A 258 -2.49 3.46 -5.10
C GLN A 258 -2.92 2.56 -3.92
N ALA A 259 -3.04 1.25 -4.15
CA ALA A 259 -3.38 0.29 -3.10
C ALA A 259 -2.13 -0.09 -2.31
N ALA A 260 -2.26 -0.22 -1.00
CA ALA A 260 -1.16 -0.65 -0.16
C ALA A 260 -0.95 -2.17 -0.31
N LEU A 261 0.27 -2.60 -0.56
CA LEU A 261 0.66 -3.99 -0.73
C LEU A 261 1.83 -4.34 0.18
N ALA A 262 1.84 -5.55 0.75
CA ALA A 262 2.99 -6.12 1.43
C ALA A 262 2.87 -7.65 1.51
N THR A 263 4.00 -8.37 1.53
CA THR A 263 4.00 -9.81 1.81
C THR A 263 4.35 -10.15 3.24
N THR A 264 3.80 -11.27 3.69
CA THR A 264 4.23 -11.98 4.89
C THR A 264 3.81 -13.44 4.83
N SER A 265 4.70 -14.33 5.23
CA SER A 265 4.39 -15.70 5.65
C SER A 265 3.61 -16.53 4.63
N GLY A 266 3.80 -16.28 3.32
CA GLY A 266 3.05 -16.94 2.22
C GLY A 266 1.76 -16.24 1.79
N PHE A 267 1.55 -14.99 2.22
CA PHE A 267 0.41 -14.16 1.82
C PHE A 267 0.90 -12.83 1.25
N LEU A 268 0.18 -12.31 0.25
CA LEU A 268 0.23 -10.91 -0.17
C LEU A 268 -1.02 -10.22 0.39
N LEU A 269 -0.84 -9.22 1.24
CA LEU A 269 -1.91 -8.38 1.76
C LEU A 269 -2.13 -7.20 0.78
N LEU A 270 -3.39 -6.86 0.56
CA LEU A 270 -3.82 -5.67 -0.18
C LEU A 270 -4.79 -4.86 0.69
N ALA A 271 -4.57 -3.55 0.79
CA ALA A 271 -5.39 -2.66 1.60
C ALA A 271 -5.75 -1.37 0.86
N GLY A 272 -7.04 -1.05 0.79
CA GLY A 272 -7.54 0.23 0.29
C GLY A 272 -7.10 0.54 -1.13
N GLY A 273 -6.57 1.75 -1.34
CA GLY A 273 -6.38 2.34 -2.67
C GLY A 273 -7.68 2.98 -3.17
N GLU A 274 -7.70 3.37 -4.44
CA GLU A 274 -8.82 4.14 -4.99
C GLU A 274 -9.23 3.75 -6.40
N ILE A 275 -10.50 4.06 -6.71
CA ILE A 275 -11.10 3.91 -8.03
C ILE A 275 -11.45 5.31 -8.55
N ASP A 276 -10.90 5.64 -9.71
CA ASP A 276 -11.20 6.90 -10.40
C ASP A 276 -12.36 6.69 -11.38
N TYR A 277 -13.45 7.43 -11.16
CA TYR A 277 -14.60 7.51 -12.07
C TYR A 277 -14.61 8.83 -12.87
N GLY A 278 -13.58 9.68 -12.73
CA GLY A 278 -13.37 10.97 -13.40
C GLY A 278 -14.31 12.07 -12.94
N SER A 279 -15.58 11.72 -12.72
CA SER A 279 -16.53 12.39 -11.83
C SER A 279 -15.96 12.67 -10.45
N SER A 280 -15.32 11.64 -9.91
CA SER A 280 -15.05 11.47 -8.49
C SER A 280 -14.05 10.33 -8.28
N ILE A 281 -13.32 10.44 -7.18
CA ILE A 281 -12.43 9.39 -6.69
C ILE A 281 -13.13 8.70 -5.51
N VAL A 282 -13.24 7.37 -5.56
CA VAL A 282 -13.75 6.56 -4.45
C VAL A 282 -12.58 5.84 -3.80
N ARG A 283 -12.27 6.23 -2.56
CA ARG A 283 -11.24 5.58 -1.74
C ARG A 283 -11.84 4.37 -1.04
N LEU A 284 -11.12 3.26 -1.12
CA LEU A 284 -11.55 1.96 -0.65
C LEU A 284 -11.05 1.73 0.78
N VAL A 285 -11.86 1.04 1.58
CA VAL A 285 -11.59 0.73 3.00
C VAL A 285 -11.48 -0.77 3.26
N ASP A 286 -11.46 -1.60 2.21
CA ASP A 286 -11.41 -3.04 2.29
C ASP A 286 -9.97 -3.58 2.40
N TYR A 287 -9.86 -4.79 2.96
CA TYR A 287 -8.62 -5.54 2.98
C TYR A 287 -8.82 -6.91 2.32
N TRP A 288 -7.77 -7.37 1.63
CA TRP A 288 -7.72 -8.66 0.96
C TRP A 288 -6.41 -9.36 1.26
N ILE A 289 -6.42 -10.69 1.21
CA ILE A 289 -5.20 -11.50 1.19
C ILE A 289 -5.22 -12.43 -0.02
N LEU A 290 -4.11 -12.50 -0.74
CA LEU A 290 -3.84 -13.54 -1.72
C LEU A 290 -2.99 -14.61 -1.04
N ASN A 291 -3.49 -15.84 -0.99
CA ASN A 291 -2.68 -17.00 -0.62
C ASN A 291 -1.71 -17.30 -1.77
N LEU A 292 -0.40 -17.20 -1.52
CA LEU A 292 0.67 -17.35 -2.53
C LEU A 292 1.06 -18.80 -2.84
N GLU A 293 0.31 -19.76 -2.32
CA GLU A 293 0.42 -21.20 -2.61
C GLU A 293 -0.79 -21.69 -3.43
N THR A 294 -2.01 -21.26 -3.08
CA THR A 294 -3.23 -21.64 -3.81
C THR A 294 -3.62 -20.66 -4.92
N PHE A 295 -3.00 -19.48 -4.93
CA PHE A 295 -3.34 -18.30 -5.73
C PHE A 295 -4.82 -17.96 -5.60
N THR A 296 -5.32 -17.87 -4.37
CA THR A 296 -6.74 -17.56 -4.07
C THR A 296 -6.82 -16.30 -3.25
N TRP A 297 -7.58 -15.31 -3.74
CA TRP A 297 -7.95 -14.14 -2.97
C TRP A 297 -8.99 -14.50 -1.90
N LEU A 298 -8.88 -13.86 -0.75
CA LEU A 298 -9.87 -13.90 0.33
C LEU A 298 -10.10 -12.46 0.81
N GLN A 299 -11.35 -12.04 0.94
CA GLN A 299 -11.65 -10.76 1.57
C GLN A 299 -11.57 -10.92 3.09
N ILE A 300 -10.83 -10.03 3.75
CA ILE A 300 -10.84 -9.97 5.21
C ILE A 300 -12.16 -9.29 5.64
N PRO A 301 -12.93 -9.85 6.59
CA PRO A 301 -14.18 -9.27 7.06
C PRO A 301 -13.96 -8.12 8.07
N ALA A 302 -13.09 -7.17 7.72
CA ALA A 302 -12.79 -5.95 8.45
C ALA A 302 -12.66 -4.78 7.47
N GLN A 303 -12.76 -3.56 7.97
CA GLN A 303 -12.60 -2.33 7.16
C GLN A 303 -11.73 -1.32 7.90
N MET A 304 -11.17 -0.37 7.15
CA MET A 304 -10.55 0.82 7.73
C MET A 304 -11.64 1.70 8.38
N PRO A 305 -11.43 2.26 9.58
CA PRO A 305 -12.36 3.20 10.18
C PRO A 305 -12.43 4.54 9.40
N ILE A 306 -11.43 4.81 8.55
CA ILE A 306 -11.30 5.98 7.69
C ILE A 306 -10.67 5.58 6.34
N PRO A 307 -11.10 6.15 5.21
CA PRO A 307 -10.43 5.95 3.92
C PRO A 307 -9.14 6.76 3.86
N LEU A 308 -8.01 6.10 3.58
CA LEU A 308 -6.72 6.76 3.46
C LEU A 308 -6.41 7.13 2.00
N ILE A 309 -5.68 8.24 1.84
CA ILE A 309 -4.99 8.68 0.63
C ILE A 309 -3.61 8.03 0.61
N GLU A 310 -3.19 7.52 -0.55
CA GLU A 310 -1.89 6.86 -0.76
C GLU A 310 -1.49 5.89 0.38
N PRO A 311 -2.37 4.93 0.75
CA PRO A 311 -2.10 4.02 1.84
C PRO A 311 -0.84 3.17 1.56
N ARG A 312 0.01 3.05 2.57
CA ARG A 312 1.23 2.24 2.62
C ARG A 312 1.12 1.21 3.74
N LEU A 313 1.64 0.00 3.51
CA LEU A 313 1.45 -1.15 4.39
C LEU A 313 2.78 -1.73 4.83
N THR A 314 2.95 -1.86 6.15
CA THR A 314 4.07 -2.57 6.76
C THR A 314 3.56 -3.80 7.49
N VAL A 315 4.15 -4.96 7.25
CA VAL A 315 4.04 -6.11 8.16
C VAL A 315 5.30 -6.20 9.02
N SER A 316 5.14 -6.15 10.33
CA SER A 316 6.25 -6.32 11.26
C SER A 316 6.69 -7.79 11.35
N GLY A 317 7.96 -8.00 11.70
CA GLY A 317 8.46 -9.32 12.08
C GLY A 317 7.77 -9.94 13.31
N THR A 318 6.91 -9.19 14.01
CA THR A 318 6.17 -9.65 15.19
C THR A 318 4.70 -10.02 14.90
N GLY A 319 4.26 -9.90 13.64
CA GLY A 319 2.89 -10.18 13.20
C GLY A 319 1.89 -9.01 13.33
N SER A 320 2.32 -7.85 13.83
CA SER A 320 1.54 -6.61 13.72
C SER A 320 1.53 -6.12 12.28
N VAL A 321 0.36 -5.73 11.76
CA VAL A 321 0.21 -5.09 10.45
C VAL A 321 -0.14 -3.62 10.67
N TYR A 322 0.64 -2.71 10.10
CA TYR A 322 0.39 -1.27 10.17
C TYR A 322 0.10 -0.74 8.77
N LEU A 323 -1.02 -0.03 8.65
CA LEU A 323 -1.40 0.71 7.46
C LEU A 323 -1.35 2.19 7.79
N TRP A 324 -0.70 2.99 6.95
CA TRP A 324 -0.56 4.42 7.18
C TRP A 324 -0.70 5.20 5.87
N GLY A 325 -1.10 6.46 5.96
CA GLY A 325 -1.39 7.28 4.80
C GLY A 325 -2.12 8.56 5.19
N ASP A 326 -2.44 9.36 4.19
CA ASP A 326 -2.99 10.69 4.38
C ASP A 326 -4.51 10.69 4.54
N PHE A 327 -5.05 11.71 5.22
CA PHE A 327 -6.48 11.90 5.40
C PHE A 327 -6.82 13.38 5.32
N ASP A 328 -7.84 13.73 4.53
CA ASP A 328 -8.14 15.10 4.10
C ASP A 328 -9.17 15.84 4.98
N GLN A 329 -9.73 15.19 5.99
CA GLN A 329 -10.66 15.84 6.93
C GLN A 329 -9.92 16.35 8.18
N PRO A 330 -10.21 17.58 8.63
CA PRO A 330 -9.56 18.16 9.80
C PRO A 330 -9.90 17.38 11.07
N LEU A 331 -8.87 17.04 11.85
CA LEU A 331 -9.09 16.47 13.18
C LEU A 331 -9.61 17.56 14.13
N PRO A 332 -10.57 17.26 15.03
CA PRO A 332 -11.03 18.23 16.02
C PRO A 332 -9.88 18.75 16.90
N GLY A 333 -9.59 20.05 16.79
CA GLY A 333 -8.47 20.70 17.50
C GLY A 333 -7.14 20.77 16.72
N MET A 334 -7.07 20.22 15.50
CA MET A 334 -5.96 20.45 14.57
C MET A 334 -6.23 21.66 13.65
N PRO A 335 -5.18 22.29 13.08
CA PRO A 335 -5.30 23.17 11.92
C PRO A 335 -5.90 22.41 10.73
N ALA A 336 -6.63 23.11 9.85
CA ALA A 336 -7.12 22.52 8.61
C ALA A 336 -5.96 22.11 7.68
N GLY A 337 -6.11 20.96 7.03
CA GLY A 337 -5.15 20.39 6.10
C GLY A 337 -5.26 18.86 6.07
N THR A 338 -4.39 18.23 5.29
CA THR A 338 -4.16 16.79 5.34
C THR A 338 -3.50 16.41 6.66
N HIS A 339 -3.70 15.17 7.11
CA HIS A 339 -3.08 14.59 8.30
C HIS A 339 -2.65 13.14 8.04
N LEU A 340 -1.46 12.76 8.54
CA LEU A 340 -1.03 11.36 8.57
C LEU A 340 -1.87 10.58 9.58
N ARG A 341 -2.42 9.44 9.15
CA ARG A 341 -3.12 8.47 10.00
C ARG A 341 -2.39 7.14 9.97
N ILE A 342 -2.49 6.41 11.09
CA ILE A 342 -1.83 5.12 11.33
C ILE A 342 -2.88 4.19 11.91
N LEU A 343 -3.13 3.08 11.22
CA LEU A 343 -4.09 2.04 11.56
C LEU A 343 -3.31 0.76 11.86
N ARG A 344 -3.62 0.08 12.96
CA ARG A 344 -3.07 -1.23 13.30
C ARG A 344 -4.13 -2.30 13.06
N LEU A 345 -3.84 -3.21 12.15
CA LEU A 345 -4.67 -4.37 11.84
C LEU A 345 -4.17 -5.58 12.66
N SER A 346 -5.10 -6.28 13.32
CA SER A 346 -4.80 -7.33 14.30
C SER A 346 -5.77 -8.50 14.17
N GLY A 347 -5.37 -9.70 14.58
CA GLY A 347 -6.17 -10.92 14.44
C GLY A 347 -5.94 -11.72 13.14
N ILE A 348 -5.14 -11.18 12.21
CA ILE A 348 -4.63 -11.97 11.07
C ILE A 348 -3.35 -12.67 11.53
N ASN A 349 -3.29 -14.00 11.42
CA ASN A 349 -2.09 -14.76 11.77
C ASN A 349 -1.02 -14.60 10.67
N THR A 350 -0.25 -13.52 10.77
CA THR A 350 0.79 -13.09 9.83
C THR A 350 2.20 -13.17 10.41
N THR A 351 2.37 -13.69 11.64
CA THR A 351 3.66 -13.75 12.30
C THR A 351 4.61 -14.69 11.54
N PRO A 352 5.70 -14.19 10.93
CA PRO A 352 6.64 -15.07 10.28
C PRO A 352 7.39 -15.92 11.31
N PRO A 353 7.79 -17.17 10.98
CA PRO A 353 8.68 -17.95 11.83
C PRO A 353 10.00 -17.21 12.10
N SER A 354 10.74 -17.56 13.15
CA SER A 354 12.09 -17.00 13.34
C SER A 354 13.00 -17.35 12.14
N TYR A 355 14.12 -16.65 11.94
CA TYR A 355 15.06 -17.03 10.88
C TYR A 355 15.60 -18.46 11.06
N GLU A 356 15.81 -18.89 12.31
CA GLU A 356 16.29 -20.24 12.61
C GLU A 356 15.24 -21.31 12.29
N ASP A 357 13.96 -21.03 12.57
CA ASP A 357 12.86 -21.95 12.29
C ASP A 357 12.52 -21.98 10.79
N ALA A 358 12.56 -20.83 10.12
CA ALA A 358 12.35 -20.72 8.68
C ALA A 358 13.36 -21.56 7.88
N LEU A 359 14.64 -21.57 8.29
CA LEU A 359 15.68 -22.40 7.67
C LEU A 359 15.45 -23.92 7.86
N LYS A 360 14.69 -24.32 8.89
CA LYS A 360 14.34 -25.73 9.16
C LYS A 360 13.04 -26.15 8.46
N GLN A 361 12.18 -25.20 8.11
CA GLN A 361 10.96 -25.48 7.36
C GLN A 361 11.28 -25.84 5.91
N PRO A 362 10.54 -26.77 5.28
CA PRO A 362 10.66 -26.97 3.85
C PRO A 362 10.29 -25.67 3.12
N LYS A 363 11.09 -25.27 2.11
CA LYS A 363 10.81 -24.11 1.24
C LYS A 363 9.54 -24.29 0.38
N THR A 364 8.90 -25.45 0.49
CA THR A 364 7.54 -25.78 0.04
C THR A 364 6.66 -25.98 1.28
N ALA A 365 5.49 -25.34 1.34
CA ALA A 365 4.71 -25.25 2.57
C ALA A 365 4.31 -26.61 3.18
N PRO A 366 4.36 -26.76 4.52
CA PRO A 366 3.55 -27.76 5.21
C PRO A 366 2.11 -27.25 5.31
N PHE A 367 1.14 -28.10 4.94
CA PHE A 367 -0.29 -27.80 5.00
C PHE A 367 -0.75 -27.59 6.46
N SER A 368 -1.09 -26.35 6.85
CA SER A 368 -1.78 -26.07 8.11
C SER A 368 -2.79 -24.93 7.99
N SER A 369 -4.01 -25.31 7.61
CA SER A 369 -5.30 -24.78 8.08
C SER A 369 -5.35 -23.33 8.61
N LEU A 370 -5.70 -22.36 7.75
CA LEU A 370 -6.37 -21.12 8.17
C LEU A 370 -7.89 -21.27 8.37
N TYR A 371 -8.42 -22.48 8.22
CA TYR A 371 -9.82 -22.83 8.50
C TYR A 371 -9.89 -24.08 9.41
N PRO A 372 -10.85 -24.15 10.35
CA PRO A 372 -11.22 -25.41 10.95
C PRO A 372 -11.60 -26.41 9.85
N SER A 373 -11.12 -27.64 9.96
CA SER A 373 -11.64 -28.73 9.13
C SER A 373 -13.15 -28.81 9.33
N ALA A 374 -13.90 -28.86 8.23
CA ALA A 374 -15.27 -29.35 8.28
C ALA A 374 -15.20 -30.77 8.88
N ASN A 375 -15.89 -30.97 10.00
CA ASN A 375 -15.69 -32.12 10.87
C ASN A 375 -15.93 -33.45 10.12
N PRO A 376 -14.94 -34.35 9.97
CA PRO A 376 -15.10 -35.58 9.21
C PRO A 376 -15.81 -36.64 10.07
N ALA A 377 -17.14 -36.57 10.14
CA ALA A 377 -17.95 -37.54 10.86
C ALA A 377 -19.20 -37.96 10.05
N THR A 378 -19.17 -39.23 9.60
CA THR A 378 -20.32 -40.11 9.27
C THR A 378 -21.31 -39.67 8.18
N GLY A 379 -21.42 -40.47 7.12
CA GLY A 379 -22.55 -40.41 6.19
C GLY A 379 -22.21 -40.85 4.77
N SER A 380 -22.28 -42.14 4.48
CA SER A 380 -22.16 -42.67 3.12
C SER A 380 -23.35 -42.29 2.25
N SER A 381 -23.12 -41.64 1.10
CA SER A 381 -23.99 -41.77 -0.08
C SER A 381 -23.18 -41.59 -1.36
N SER A 382 -23.50 -42.39 -2.37
CA SER A 382 -22.74 -42.54 -3.61
C SER A 382 -23.56 -42.10 -4.84
N TYR A 383 -22.85 -41.72 -5.91
CA TYR A 383 -23.33 -41.47 -7.29
C TYR A 383 -24.18 -40.21 -7.56
N PRO A 384 -24.33 -39.78 -8.84
CA PRO A 384 -23.53 -40.07 -10.04
C PRO A 384 -22.99 -38.79 -10.74
N GLY A 385 -22.12 -38.96 -11.75
CA GLY A 385 -21.51 -37.84 -12.49
C GLY A 385 -22.44 -37.14 -13.50
N GLY A 386 -22.15 -35.87 -13.75
CA GLY A 386 -22.69 -35.03 -14.84
C GLY A 386 -21.57 -34.19 -15.48
N PRO A 387 -21.72 -33.72 -16.73
CA PRO A 387 -20.59 -33.33 -17.56
C PRO A 387 -19.95 -31.97 -17.21
N GLN A 388 -18.64 -31.86 -17.45
CA GLN A 388 -17.91 -30.60 -17.42
C GLN A 388 -18.44 -29.64 -18.50
N THR A 389 -18.98 -28.50 -18.09
CA THR A 389 -19.17 -27.34 -18.97
C THR A 389 -18.01 -26.38 -18.81
N GLN A 390 -17.32 -26.06 -19.91
CA GLN A 390 -16.36 -24.95 -19.96
C GLN A 390 -17.07 -23.63 -19.60
N PRO A 391 -16.40 -22.66 -18.94
CA PRO A 391 -16.93 -21.31 -18.82
C PRO A 391 -17.01 -20.67 -20.21
N PRO A 392 -18.12 -19.98 -20.56
CA PRO A 392 -18.25 -19.32 -21.85
C PRO A 392 -17.37 -18.04 -21.90
N PRO A 393 -16.91 -17.62 -23.10
CA PRO A 393 -16.27 -16.33 -23.27
C PRO A 393 -17.31 -15.22 -23.05
N TYR A 394 -17.06 -14.31 -22.10
CA TYR A 394 -18.05 -13.31 -21.73
C TYR A 394 -18.13 -12.17 -22.74
N GLY A 395 -19.31 -12.02 -23.35
CA GLY A 395 -19.61 -10.98 -24.31
C GLY A 395 -21.10 -10.81 -24.65
N MET A 396 -22.04 -11.45 -23.92
CA MET A 396 -23.48 -11.21 -24.03
C MET A 396 -24.21 -11.42 -22.69
N GLN A 397 -25.20 -10.57 -22.41
CA GLN A 397 -26.18 -10.76 -21.31
C GLN A 397 -27.37 -11.62 -21.77
N PRO A 398 -27.89 -12.53 -20.93
CA PRO A 398 -29.23 -13.08 -21.10
C PRO A 398 -30.29 -12.15 -20.50
N THR A 399 -31.21 -11.64 -21.31
CA THR A 399 -32.37 -10.86 -20.86
C THR A 399 -33.46 -11.76 -20.28
N ALA A 400 -33.99 -11.40 -19.11
CA ALA A 400 -35.18 -12.04 -18.54
C ALA A 400 -36.48 -11.41 -19.08
N LEU A 401 -37.49 -12.26 -19.31
CA LEU A 401 -38.81 -11.89 -19.83
C LEU A 401 -39.69 -11.18 -18.77
N PRO A 402 -40.40 -10.08 -19.12
CA PRO A 402 -41.51 -9.55 -18.33
C PRO A 402 -42.88 -10.13 -18.77
N ALA A 403 -43.91 -9.96 -17.93
CA ALA A 403 -45.26 -10.50 -18.13
C ALA A 403 -46.14 -9.68 -19.10
N SER A 404 -47.21 -10.31 -19.61
CA SER A 404 -48.22 -9.80 -20.56
C SER A 404 -49.10 -8.66 -20.00
N TYR A 405 -49.51 -7.62 -20.74
CA TYR A 405 -50.54 -7.50 -21.80
C TYR A 405 -50.60 -6.01 -22.27
N PRO A 406 -51.37 -5.56 -23.30
CA PRO A 406 -51.68 -6.08 -24.64
C PRO A 406 -51.25 -5.15 -25.83
N GLN A 407 -51.57 -5.56 -27.06
CA GLN A 407 -51.22 -4.99 -28.39
C GLN A 407 -51.35 -3.46 -28.65
N GLN A 408 -50.28 -2.88 -29.22
CA GLN A 408 -50.19 -2.26 -30.57
C GLN A 408 -48.72 -1.88 -30.89
N GLY A 409 -48.25 -1.69 -32.14
CA GLY A 409 -48.85 -1.94 -33.46
C GLY A 409 -47.95 -1.46 -34.63
N SER A 410 -47.87 -2.24 -35.74
CA SER A 410 -47.26 -1.93 -37.08
C SER A 410 -45.79 -1.45 -37.22
N GLY A 411 -45.02 -2.03 -38.16
CA GLY A 411 -44.07 -1.27 -39.00
C GLY A 411 -42.59 -1.74 -39.11
N GLN A 412 -42.26 -2.46 -40.18
CA GLN A 412 -40.93 -2.84 -40.71
C GLN A 412 -40.03 -1.64 -41.21
N PRO A 413 -38.81 -1.85 -41.79
CA PRO A 413 -37.64 -2.65 -41.38
C PRO A 413 -36.26 -1.90 -41.57
N GLN A 414 -35.14 -2.59 -41.29
CA GLN A 414 -33.74 -2.19 -41.56
C GLN A 414 -33.33 -2.20 -43.05
N PRO A 415 -32.28 -1.42 -43.41
CA PRO A 415 -30.95 -1.97 -43.81
C PRO A 415 -29.77 -1.17 -43.21
N GLY A 416 -28.49 -1.57 -43.20
CA GLY A 416 -27.75 -2.70 -43.80
C GLY A 416 -26.44 -2.23 -44.49
N PHE A 417 -25.35 -3.02 -44.45
CA PHE A 417 -24.08 -2.85 -45.22
C PHE A 417 -23.13 -1.67 -44.82
N GLN A 418 -21.79 -1.69 -44.97
CA GLN A 418 -20.75 -2.74 -45.19
C GLN A 418 -19.33 -2.18 -44.83
N VAL A 419 -18.31 -3.04 -44.73
CA VAL A 419 -16.87 -2.67 -44.57
C VAL A 419 -16.17 -2.61 -45.94
N PRO A 420 -15.15 -1.74 -46.12
CA PRO A 420 -13.93 -2.22 -46.80
C PRO A 420 -12.60 -1.71 -46.18
N SER A 421 -11.49 -2.23 -46.73
CA SER A 421 -10.15 -2.29 -46.13
C SER A 421 -9.11 -1.31 -46.72
N SER A 422 -7.98 -1.18 -45.99
CA SER A 422 -6.60 -1.02 -46.50
C SER A 422 -6.25 0.14 -47.45
N GLN A 423 -5.27 0.98 -47.07
CA GLN A 423 -3.90 0.91 -47.64
C GLN A 423 -2.89 1.85 -46.96
N ASN A 424 -1.62 1.59 -47.24
CA ASN A 424 -0.40 2.21 -46.71
C ASN A 424 0.06 3.39 -47.61
N SER A 425 0.58 4.50 -47.04
CA SER A 425 1.72 5.28 -47.60
C SER A 425 2.03 6.57 -46.81
N SER A 426 3.33 6.88 -46.72
CA SER A 426 3.94 8.08 -46.13
C SER A 426 3.76 9.37 -46.95
N TYR A 427 3.71 10.55 -46.29
CA TYR A 427 4.61 11.70 -46.50
C TYR A 427 4.35 12.81 -45.45
N SER A 428 5.20 13.84 -45.40
CA SER A 428 5.42 14.72 -44.23
C SER A 428 5.07 16.22 -44.42
N ALA A 429 4.80 16.89 -43.28
CA ALA A 429 4.80 18.36 -43.03
C ALA A 429 3.61 19.21 -43.58
N PRO A 430 3.43 20.48 -43.15
CA PRO A 430 3.32 21.00 -41.76
C PRO A 430 2.15 22.03 -41.55
N TYR A 431 2.11 22.72 -40.39
CA TYR A 431 1.22 23.85 -39.96
C TYR A 431 -0.18 23.50 -39.36
N PRO A 432 -0.86 24.42 -38.61
CA PRO A 432 -0.44 25.72 -38.04
C PRO A 432 -0.72 25.90 -36.52
N THR A 433 -0.27 27.04 -35.97
CA THR A 433 -0.58 27.58 -34.63
C THR A 433 -1.96 28.24 -34.51
N SER A 434 -2.63 28.09 -33.36
CA SER A 434 -3.74 28.94 -32.88
C SER A 434 -3.51 29.30 -31.39
N GLN A 435 -3.13 30.53 -31.07
CA GLN A 435 -4.01 31.64 -30.64
C GLN A 435 -4.92 31.34 -29.43
N GLN A 436 -4.54 31.90 -28.27
CA GLN A 436 -5.40 32.07 -27.09
C GLN A 436 -6.40 33.22 -27.27
N PRO A 437 -7.58 33.15 -26.61
CA PRO A 437 -8.33 34.31 -26.14
C PRO A 437 -8.09 34.55 -24.64
N GLY A 438 -7.75 35.77 -24.25
CA GLY A 438 -7.65 36.19 -22.84
C GLY A 438 -8.81 37.08 -22.39
N TYR A 439 -9.08 37.10 -21.08
CA TYR A 439 -9.97 38.05 -20.38
C TYR A 439 -9.41 38.32 -18.97
N PRO A 440 -9.80 39.40 -18.26
CA PRO A 440 -8.81 40.35 -17.76
C PRO A 440 -8.64 40.38 -16.23
N GLN A 441 -7.53 40.98 -15.80
CA GLN A 441 -7.30 41.32 -14.39
C GLN A 441 -8.35 42.31 -13.86
N GLN A 442 -8.75 42.13 -12.59
CA GLN A 442 -9.27 43.22 -11.76
C GLN A 442 -8.34 43.47 -10.57
N THR A 443 -8.24 44.75 -10.22
CA THR A 443 -7.24 45.33 -9.32
C THR A 443 -7.62 45.21 -7.85
N GLN A 444 -6.61 45.12 -6.98
CA GLN A 444 -6.77 45.38 -5.54
C GLN A 444 -7.28 46.80 -5.27
N PRO A 445 -7.78 47.04 -4.04
CA PRO A 445 -7.16 48.08 -3.23
C PRO A 445 -6.78 47.62 -1.81
N SER A 446 -5.69 48.20 -1.31
CA SER A 446 -5.17 48.01 0.05
C SER A 446 -5.76 49.04 1.02
N GLY A 447 -5.91 48.72 2.31
CA GLY A 447 -6.34 49.70 3.32
C GLY A 447 -6.45 49.15 4.75
N TYR A 448 -5.45 49.44 5.57
CA TYR A 448 -5.56 49.42 7.05
C TYR A 448 -6.28 50.72 7.51
N PRO A 449 -7.08 50.70 8.61
CA PRO A 449 -6.47 50.88 9.94
C PRO A 449 -7.15 50.18 11.13
N GLN A 450 -6.41 50.15 12.25
CA GLN A 450 -6.84 50.04 13.66
C GLN A 450 -6.32 51.32 14.37
N PRO A 451 -6.70 51.66 15.63
CA PRO A 451 -7.64 51.03 16.57
C PRO A 451 -8.72 51.98 17.15
N GLY A 452 -9.64 51.46 17.98
CA GLY A 452 -10.62 52.27 18.73
C GLY A 452 -11.14 51.59 20.01
N TYR A 453 -11.19 52.33 21.12
CA TYR A 453 -11.52 51.86 22.48
C TYR A 453 -12.97 52.22 22.90
N PHE A 454 -13.44 51.66 24.03
CA PHE A 454 -14.76 51.84 24.69
C PHE A 454 -15.98 51.16 23.99
N GLY A 455 -16.94 50.56 24.72
CA GLY A 455 -17.02 50.32 26.16
C GLY A 455 -18.33 49.63 26.63
N GLN A 456 -18.32 49.13 27.87
CA GLN A 456 -19.44 48.80 28.81
C GLN A 456 -20.86 48.40 28.31
N GLY A 457 -21.43 47.35 28.92
CA GLY A 457 -22.84 47.38 29.33
C GLY A 457 -23.64 46.06 29.42
N GLY A 458 -23.67 45.42 30.60
CA GLY A 458 -24.68 44.41 30.99
C GLY A 458 -24.57 43.01 30.35
N GLY A 459 -25.01 41.92 30.96
CA GLY A 459 -25.67 41.72 32.27
C GLY A 459 -26.76 40.65 32.19
N PHE A 460 -26.88 39.80 33.23
CA PHE A 460 -27.85 38.66 33.37
C PHE A 460 -27.57 37.43 32.47
N SER A 461 -27.77 36.17 32.89
CA SER A 461 -27.94 35.59 34.24
C SER A 461 -27.84 34.05 34.24
N GLN A 462 -27.11 33.50 35.22
CA GLN A 462 -27.35 32.28 36.03
C GLN A 462 -27.86 30.93 35.40
N GLN A 463 -27.09 29.89 35.71
CA GLN A 463 -27.29 28.41 35.76
C GLN A 463 -28.57 27.88 36.51
N PRO A 464 -28.79 26.55 36.76
CA PRO A 464 -28.23 25.29 36.18
C PRO A 464 -29.30 24.18 35.90
N GLY A 465 -28.91 22.96 35.48
CA GLY A 465 -29.76 21.76 35.67
C GLY A 465 -29.29 20.42 35.06
N TYR A 466 -28.85 19.48 35.91
CA TYR A 466 -28.88 18.02 35.67
C TYR A 466 -29.89 17.40 36.68
N PRO A 467 -30.54 16.26 36.37
CA PRO A 467 -30.26 15.07 37.19
C PRO A 467 -30.31 13.69 36.47
N GLN A 468 -29.38 12.84 36.89
CA GLN A 468 -29.34 11.35 37.03
C GLN A 468 -30.15 10.36 36.14
N GLN A 469 -29.42 9.30 35.76
CA GLN A 469 -29.82 7.91 35.41
C GLN A 469 -30.44 7.15 36.62
N PRO A 470 -31.09 5.96 36.51
CA PRO A 470 -30.68 4.82 35.65
C PRO A 470 -31.77 3.92 35.00
N GLY A 471 -31.36 3.04 34.07
CA GLY A 471 -32.17 1.98 33.44
C GLY A 471 -31.33 1.04 32.56
N GLN A 472 -31.71 -0.24 32.42
CA GLN A 472 -30.80 -1.33 31.99
C GLN A 472 -30.74 -1.64 30.48
N VAL A 473 -29.50 -1.94 30.04
CA VAL A 473 -29.03 -2.95 29.08
C VAL A 473 -30.00 -3.50 28.02
N GLY A 474 -29.70 -3.21 26.75
CA GLY A 474 -30.13 -3.99 25.59
C GLY A 474 -29.09 -3.87 24.47
N TYR A 475 -28.48 -4.99 24.06
CA TYR A 475 -27.46 -4.99 23.00
C TYR A 475 -28.13 -4.85 21.62
N GLN A 476 -27.93 -3.71 20.96
CA GLN A 476 -28.15 -3.58 19.51
C GLN A 476 -26.83 -3.81 18.78
N GLN A 477 -26.83 -4.69 17.78
CA GLN A 477 -25.72 -4.76 16.82
C GLN A 477 -25.77 -3.51 15.91
N PRO A 478 -24.62 -2.87 15.60
CA PRO A 478 -24.60 -1.80 14.62
C PRO A 478 -24.80 -2.38 13.21
N THR A 479 -25.89 -2.03 12.55
CA THR A 479 -26.04 -2.22 11.10
C THR A 479 -25.21 -1.19 10.36
N TYR A 480 -24.08 -1.62 9.80
CA TYR A 480 -23.28 -0.81 8.88
C TYR A 480 -23.88 -0.83 7.47
N PRO A 481 -23.80 0.29 6.71
CA PRO A 481 -24.33 0.34 5.35
C PRO A 481 -23.56 -0.60 4.41
N GLN A 482 -24.27 -1.29 3.51
CA GLN A 482 -23.65 -2.01 2.40
C GLN A 482 -22.86 -1.05 1.51
N ALA A 483 -21.74 -1.53 0.97
CA ALA A 483 -21.05 -0.84 -0.12
C ALA A 483 -22.03 -0.59 -1.29
N PRO A 484 -22.04 0.60 -1.91
CA PRO A 484 -22.93 0.89 -3.03
C PRO A 484 -22.76 -0.12 -4.17
N GLN A 485 -23.86 -0.65 -4.69
CA GLN A 485 -23.82 -1.43 -5.93
C GLN A 485 -23.40 -0.49 -7.08
N ALA A 486 -22.48 -0.96 -7.92
CA ALA A 486 -21.98 -0.20 -9.06
C ALA A 486 -23.13 0.19 -10.02
N PRO A 487 -23.24 1.46 -10.46
CA PRO A 487 -24.23 1.87 -11.44
C PRO A 487 -24.00 1.13 -12.77
N THR A 488 -25.02 0.42 -13.26
CA THR A 488 -24.97 -0.22 -14.57
C THR A 488 -25.04 0.83 -15.69
N GLY A 489 -24.02 0.88 -16.55
CA GLY A 489 -24.12 1.52 -17.87
C GLY A 489 -23.30 2.79 -18.11
N GLN A 490 -22.29 3.10 -17.30
CA GLN A 490 -21.33 4.18 -17.61
C GLN A 490 -19.90 3.62 -17.69
N TYR A 491 -19.31 3.71 -18.89
CA TYR A 491 -17.90 3.40 -19.12
C TYR A 491 -17.07 4.66 -18.90
N ALA A 492 -16.02 4.54 -18.10
CA ALA A 492 -15.07 5.62 -17.87
C ALA A 492 -14.27 5.96 -19.14
N HIS A 493 -13.95 7.24 -19.33
CA HIS A 493 -13.12 7.71 -20.45
C HIS A 493 -12.03 8.65 -19.93
N TYR A 494 -10.76 8.25 -20.10
CA TYR A 494 -9.58 9.07 -19.80
C TYR A 494 -8.62 9.10 -20.99
N PRO A 495 -7.80 10.18 -21.09
CA PRO A 495 -6.69 10.26 -22.05
C PRO A 495 -5.62 9.18 -21.78
N PRO A 496 -4.75 8.89 -22.76
CA PRO A 496 -3.74 7.84 -22.63
C PRO A 496 -2.58 8.29 -21.74
N GLU A 497 -2.45 7.67 -20.57
CA GLU A 497 -1.19 7.58 -19.83
C GLU A 497 -0.34 6.42 -20.38
N GLU A 498 0.98 6.47 -20.17
CA GLU A 498 1.93 5.56 -20.81
C GLU A 498 1.63 4.09 -20.47
N LYS A 499 1.45 3.27 -21.51
CA LYS A 499 1.16 1.85 -21.34
C LYS A 499 2.35 1.14 -20.70
N LYS A 500 2.13 0.59 -19.50
CA LYS A 500 2.92 -0.56 -19.06
C LYS A 500 2.49 -1.77 -19.90
N ASP A 501 3.33 -2.17 -20.85
CA ASP A 501 3.12 -3.41 -21.62
C ASP A 501 3.47 -4.63 -20.73
N CYS A 502 2.54 -5.00 -19.85
CA CYS A 502 2.66 -6.10 -18.89
C CYS A 502 2.47 -7.49 -19.53
N VAL A 503 3.27 -7.76 -20.57
CA VAL A 503 3.29 -9.02 -21.31
C VAL A 503 4.73 -9.52 -21.41
N VAL A 504 5.15 -10.31 -20.43
CA VAL A 504 6.25 -11.27 -20.65
C VAL A 504 5.73 -12.30 -21.66
N GLN A 505 6.38 -12.42 -22.81
CA GLN A 505 6.03 -13.38 -23.88
C GLN A 505 6.52 -14.80 -23.56
#